data_AF-A0A3C1H809-F1
#
_entry.id   AF-A0A3C1H809-F1
#
_cell.length_a   1.000
_cell.length_b   1.000
_cell.length_c   1.000
_cell.angle_alpha   90.00
_cell.angle_beta   90.00
_cell.angle_gamma   90.00
#
_symmetry.space_group_name_H-M   'P 1'
#
loop_
_entity.id
_entity.type
_entity.pdbx_description
1 polymer ?
#
loop_
_entity_poly.entity_id
_entity_poly.type
_entity_poly.pdbx_seq_one_letter_code
_entity_poly.pdbx_strand_id
1 'polypeptide(L)' 'HWDVPQTEMYDEPFHVPPPDSVIFEERWDKGEHFRSGCLWRVGKGRVFYFRPGHESFPVYTNAEPIRVIENAVRYLGAR' A
#
# COMPACT_ATOMS: atom_id res chain seq x y z
N HIS A 1 -11.14 -1.68 -10.55
CA HIS A 1 -9.76 -1.46 -11.03
C HIS A 1 -9.51 0.03 -11.01
N TRP A 2 -8.44 0.49 -10.35
CA TRP A 2 -8.07 1.89 -10.21
C TRP A 2 -6.55 2.01 -10.35
N ASP A 3 -6.05 3.22 -10.61
CA ASP A 3 -4.62 3.44 -10.88
C ASP A 3 -4.13 4.78 -10.29
N VAL A 4 -2.82 4.89 -10.07
CA VAL A 4 -2.12 6.14 -9.73
C VAL A 4 -1.28 6.55 -10.95
N PRO A 5 -1.67 7.60 -11.69
CA PRO A 5 -1.07 7.90 -13.00
C PRO A 5 0.45 8.06 -12.99
N GLN A 6 1.03 8.58 -11.90
CA GLN A 6 2.46 8.72 -11.71
C GLN A 6 2.84 8.47 -10.25
N THR A 7 3.84 7.62 -10.04
CA THR A 7 4.41 7.29 -8.73
C THR A 7 5.83 6.76 -8.91
N GLU A 8 6.65 6.85 -7.87
CA GLU A 8 7.93 6.12 -7.80
C GLU A 8 7.67 4.60 -7.78
N MET A 9 8.52 3.85 -8.47
CA MET A 9 8.49 2.39 -8.54
C MET A 9 9.34 1.81 -7.41
N TYR A 10 8.76 0.90 -6.62
CA TYR A 10 9.49 -0.01 -5.72
C TYR A 10 9.39 -1.43 -6.27
N ASP A 11 10.35 -2.29 -5.91
CA ASP A 11 10.44 -3.67 -6.41
C ASP A 11 10.77 -4.65 -5.28
N GLU A 12 10.50 -5.93 -5.52
CA GLU A 12 10.90 -7.03 -4.64
C GLU A 12 12.39 -7.39 -4.85
N PRO A 13 13.09 -7.94 -3.85
CA PRO A 13 12.60 -8.32 -2.53
C PRO A 13 12.42 -7.12 -1.59
N PHE A 14 11.21 -6.98 -1.05
CA PHE A 14 10.92 -6.06 0.04
C PHE A 14 11.25 -6.75 1.36
N HIS A 15 12.36 -6.33 1.99
CA HIS A 15 12.92 -6.92 3.21
C HIS A 15 12.14 -6.56 4.49
N VAL A 16 10.88 -6.98 4.53
CA VAL A 16 10.00 -6.93 5.70
C VAL A 16 9.61 -8.36 6.10
N PRO A 17 9.15 -8.58 7.35
CA PRO A 17 8.58 -9.86 7.73
C PRO A 17 7.41 -10.25 6.79
N PRO A 18 7.17 -11.55 6.55
CA PRO A 18 6.00 -11.98 5.79
C PRO A 18 4.71 -11.33 6.32
N PRO A 19 3.91 -10.68 5.46
CA PRO A 19 2.64 -10.11 5.88
C PRO A 19 1.61 -11.19 6.17
N ASP A 20 0.71 -10.92 7.11
CA ASP A 20 -0.46 -11.77 7.34
C ASP A 20 -1.40 -11.76 6.13
N SER A 21 -1.42 -10.64 5.40
CA SER A 21 -2.18 -10.51 4.15
C SER A 21 -1.54 -9.48 3.22
N VAL A 22 -1.46 -9.81 1.93
CA VAL A 22 -1.17 -8.86 0.86
C VAL A 22 -2.51 -8.39 0.29
N ILE A 23 -2.78 -7.09 0.41
CA ILE A 23 -4.02 -6.44 -0.03
C ILE A 23 -3.88 -5.89 -1.45
N PHE A 24 -2.70 -5.35 -1.78
CA PHE A 24 -2.40 -4.80 -3.10
C PHE A 24 -1.04 -5.32 -3.60
N GLU A 25 -0.99 -5.61 -4.90
CA GLU A 25 0.21 -5.93 -5.65
C GLU A 25 0.24 -5.00 -6.88
N GLU A 26 1.38 -4.34 -7.10
CA GLU A 26 1.65 -3.56 -8.30
C GLU A 26 2.53 -4.37 -9.26
N ARG A 27 2.35 -4.13 -10.56
CA ARG A 27 3.17 -4.71 -11.63
C ARG A 27 3.54 -3.62 -12.61
N TRP A 28 4.79 -3.64 -13.07
CA TRP A 28 5.34 -2.64 -13.96
C TRP A 28 5.80 -3.29 -15.28
N ASP A 29 5.98 -2.44 -16.29
CA ASP A 29 6.15 -2.88 -17.69
C ASP A 29 7.39 -3.74 -17.93
N LYS A 30 8.44 -3.62 -17.12
CA LYS A 30 9.67 -4.43 -17.28
C LYS A 30 9.68 -5.68 -16.41
N GLY A 31 8.56 -5.99 -15.77
CA GLY A 31 8.36 -7.19 -14.97
C GLY A 31 8.61 -6.99 -13.48
N GLU A 32 8.93 -5.77 -13.04
CA GLU A 32 8.99 -5.45 -11.60
C GLU A 32 7.61 -5.62 -10.97
N HIS A 33 7.59 -6.09 -9.73
CA HIS A 33 6.36 -6.21 -8.98
C HIS A 33 6.60 -5.84 -7.51
N PHE A 34 5.55 -5.42 -6.83
CA PHE A 34 5.71 -5.03 -5.44
C PHE A 34 4.45 -5.29 -4.63
N ARG A 35 4.63 -5.84 -3.43
CA ARG A 35 3.56 -5.93 -2.42
C ARG A 35 3.27 -4.55 -1.83
N SER A 36 2.48 -3.77 -2.57
CA SER A 36 2.19 -2.34 -2.31
C SER A 36 1.16 -2.08 -1.21
N GLY A 37 0.46 -3.12 -0.76
CA GLY A 37 -0.47 -3.07 0.36
C GLY A 37 -0.33 -4.30 1.24
N CYS A 38 0.10 -4.15 2.48
CA CYS A 38 0.38 -5.28 3.36
C CYS A 38 -0.19 -5.06 4.77
N LEU A 39 -0.71 -6.13 5.36
CA LEU A 39 -1.25 -6.13 6.73
C LEU A 39 -0.41 -7.05 7.62
N TRP A 40 -0.13 -6.58 8.85
CA TRP A 40 0.41 -7.40 9.93
C TRP A 40 -0.38 -7.18 11.21
N ARG A 41 -0.44 -8.20 12.06
CA ARG A 41 -0.83 -8.13 13.46
C ARG A 41 0.44 -8.01 14.30
N VAL A 42 0.55 -6.92 15.04
CA VAL A 42 1.69 -6.64 15.93
C VAL A 42 1.16 -6.52 17.34
N GLY A 43 1.36 -7.57 18.15
CA GLY A 43 0.78 -7.68 19.48
C GLY A 43 -0.75 -7.62 19.43
N LYS A 44 -1.35 -6.63 20.12
CA LYS A 44 -2.81 -6.38 20.12
C LYS A 44 -3.25 -5.48 18.96
N GLY A 45 -2.30 -4.88 18.23
CA GLY A 45 -2.56 -3.95 17.15
C GLY A 45 -2.50 -4.58 15.77
N ARG A 46 -2.89 -3.79 14.77
CA ARG A 46 -2.71 -4.09 13.35
C ARG A 46 -1.91 -2.96 12.71
N VAL A 47 -1.11 -3.28 11.72
CA VAL A 47 -0.32 -2.35 10.92
C VAL A 47 -0.69 -2.55 9.46
N PHE A 48 -1.00 -1.46 8.77
CA PHE A 48 -1.20 -1.46 7.32
C PHE A 48 -0.09 -0.63 6.67
N TYR A 49 0.64 -1.25 5.75
CA TYR A 49 1.59 -0.58 4.86
C TYR A 49 0.90 -0.31 3.52
N PHE A 50 1.07 0.90 3.00
CA PHE A 50 0.56 1.33 1.70
C PHE A 50 1.64 2.15 0.99
N ARG A 51 2.08 1.68 -0.18
CA ARG A 51 3.25 2.21 -0.90
C ARG A 51 3.04 3.58 -1.58
N PRO A 52 1.95 3.83 -2.35
CA PRO A 52 1.84 5.06 -3.12
C PRO A 52 1.94 6.32 -2.26
N GLY A 53 2.88 7.21 -2.61
CA GLY A 53 3.10 8.43 -1.82
C GLY A 53 4.32 9.28 -2.16
N HIS A 54 4.98 9.08 -3.32
CA HIS A 54 6.18 9.84 -3.68
C HIS A 54 5.86 11.34 -3.80
N GLU A 55 6.66 12.17 -3.14
CA GLU A 55 6.41 13.59 -2.87
C GLU A 55 6.35 14.46 -4.12
N SER A 56 7.02 14.05 -5.20
CA SER A 56 7.02 14.76 -6.49
C SER A 56 5.71 14.61 -7.26
N PHE A 57 4.81 13.71 -6.83
CA PHE A 57 3.55 13.43 -7.52
C PHE A 57 2.33 13.70 -6.63
N PRO A 58 1.19 14.14 -7.20
CA PRO A 58 -0.01 14.47 -6.44
C PRO A 58 -0.80 13.22 -6.02
N VAL A 59 -0.13 12.19 -5.47
CA VAL A 59 -0.75 10.90 -5.12
C VAL A 59 -1.88 11.09 -4.12
N TYR A 60 -1.66 11.90 -3.09
CA TYR A 60 -2.64 12.15 -2.03
C TYR A 60 -3.71 13.20 -2.40
N THR A 61 -3.73 13.73 -3.61
CA THR A 61 -4.88 14.49 -4.11
C THR A 61 -5.85 13.63 -4.92
N ASN A 62 -5.46 12.39 -5.24
CA ASN A 62 -6.33 11.44 -5.92
C ASN A 62 -7.31 10.80 -4.94
N ALA A 63 -8.56 10.60 -5.38
CA ALA A 63 -9.62 10.08 -4.51
C ALA A 63 -9.35 8.64 -4.04
N GLU A 64 -8.75 7.80 -4.89
CA GLU A 64 -8.58 6.38 -4.60
C GLU A 64 -7.52 6.10 -3.50
N PRO A 65 -6.29 6.66 -3.54
CA PRO A 65 -5.36 6.56 -2.42
C PRO A 65 -5.94 7.07 -1.09
N ILE A 66 -6.67 8.20 -1.12
CA ILE A 66 -7.32 8.75 0.08
C ILE A 66 -8.39 7.79 0.62
N ARG A 67 -9.19 7.19 -0.25
CA ARG A 67 -10.21 6.19 0.13
C ARG A 67 -9.58 4.93 0.74
N VAL A 68 -8.44 4.48 0.20
CA VAL A 68 -7.68 3.35 0.78
C VAL A 68 -7.21 3.69 2.20
N ILE A 69 -6.64 4.88 2.40
CA ILE A 69 -6.18 5.35 3.71
C ILE A 69 -7.34 5.46 4.70
N GLU A 70 -8.48 6.02 4.28
CA GLU A 70 -9.67 6.11 5.12
C GLU A 70 -10.15 4.72 5.57
N ASN A 71 -10.26 3.78 4.63
CA ASN A 71 -10.68 2.40 4.93
C ASN A 71 -9.69 1.71 5.86
N ALA A 72 -8.38 1.90 5.66
CA ALA A 72 -7.35 1.37 6.54
C ALA A 72 -7.50 1.91 7.96
N VAL A 73 -7.65 3.22 8.14
CA VAL A 73 -7.85 3.84 9.47
C VAL A 73 -9.08 3.26 10.16
N ARG A 74 -10.22 3.16 9.46
CA ARG A 74 -11.45 2.57 10.00
C ARG A 74 -11.26 1.10 10.39
N TYR A 75 -10.60 0.32 9.53
CA TYR A 75 -10.34 -1.09 9.78
C TYR A 75 -9.43 -1.29 10.99
N LEU A 76 -8.31 -0.57 11.07
CA LEU A 76 -7.32 -0.67 12.13
C LEU A 76 -7.87 -0.20 13.49
N GLY A 77 -8.75 0.81 13.48
CA GLY A 77 -9.39 1.36 14.68
C GLY A 77 -10.60 0.58 15.20
N ALA A 78 -11.16 -0.34 14.40
CA ALA A 78 -12.22 -1.24 14.88
C ALA A 78 -11.68 -2.12 16.03
N ARG A 79 -12.47 -2.30 17.10
CA ARG A 79 -12.09 -3.17 18.22
C ARG A 79 -12.27 -4.64 17.90
#